data_AF-A0A068WNW8-F1
#
_entry.id   AF-A0A068WNW8-F1
#
_cell.length_a   1.000
_cell.length_b   1.000
_cell.length_c   1.000
_cell.angle_alpha   90.00
_cell.angle_beta   90.00
_cell.angle_gamma   90.00
#
_symmetry.space_group_name_H-M   'P 1'
#
loop_
_entity.id
_entity.type
_entity.pdbx_description
1 polymer ?
#
loop_
_entity_poly.entity_id
_entity_poly.type
_entity_poly.pdbx_seq_one_letter_code
_entity_poly.pdbx_strand_id
1 'polypeptide(L)'
;MVKSGPKSYIKVQFTAGAVNVAGRVIPCYSPPRFLRMAKDGRVNTNAGGAMGNGEPRLRHQRKRPRRCAIGCYHASAVILLIGVVVALAGVSSSRLFDIFIYDNRHPPLFHHISIHVGLFDVRGEITGNEANPVVEALAYPPVLDEPSWLTAKAASVIGIIFGLLALIIHVALLCCYRGREDKPWGTVAVEVLFRLITVIGLLVGLSLAESEIEGVHNHGDETLIRMLQANRLLGISAEVDKSAVPSNTDEVHHAPSPLSSNSIAEFNLVLSDPRQSFYFLIAADFISLLAFLMTLVYFVRLSERKEEFRKQLQKAKVAKPVSERPLL
;
A
#
# COMPACT_ATOMS: atom_id res chain seq x y z
N MET A 1 2.27 -30.36 2.31
CA MET A 1 1.07 -30.39 1.44
C MET A 1 0.83 -28.98 0.93
N VAL A 2 1.20 -28.73 -0.33
CA VAL A 2 1.08 -27.42 -0.98
C VAL A 2 -0.38 -27.23 -1.38
N LYS A 3 -1.06 -26.22 -0.81
CA LYS A 3 -2.36 -25.78 -1.30
C LYS A 3 -2.10 -24.96 -2.57
N SER A 4 -2.39 -25.54 -3.73
CA SER A 4 -2.42 -24.79 -4.99
C SER A 4 -3.49 -23.72 -4.90
N GLY A 5 -3.11 -22.46 -5.12
CA GLY A 5 -4.06 -21.36 -5.30
C GLY A 5 -4.97 -21.59 -6.52
N PRO A 6 -6.06 -20.80 -6.64
CA PRO A 6 -7.00 -20.91 -7.75
C PRO A 6 -6.29 -20.65 -9.09
N LYS A 7 -6.44 -21.58 -10.03
CA LYS A 7 -5.93 -21.45 -11.41
C LYS A 7 -6.90 -20.56 -12.19
N SER A 8 -6.43 -19.42 -12.68
CA SER A 8 -7.15 -18.58 -13.65
C SER A 8 -6.75 -19.03 -15.06
N TYR A 9 -7.74 -19.28 -15.91
CA TYR A 9 -7.52 -19.71 -17.29
C TYR A 9 -7.89 -18.55 -18.21
N ILE A 10 -6.94 -18.06 -19.02
CA ILE A 10 -7.26 -17.11 -20.08
C ILE A 10 -7.62 -17.92 -21.32
N LYS A 11 -8.92 -17.96 -21.62
CA LYS A 11 -9.45 -18.53 -22.86
C LYS A 11 -9.74 -17.37 -23.81
N VAL A 12 -8.78 -17.02 -24.66
CA VAL A 12 -8.98 -15.97 -25.67
C VAL A 12 -9.92 -16.53 -26.76
N GLN A 13 -11.23 -16.25 -26.62
CA GLN A 13 -12.24 -16.54 -27.63
C GLN A 13 -12.59 -15.25 -28.39
N PHE A 14 -12.29 -15.21 -29.69
CA PHE A 14 -12.73 -14.13 -30.56
C PHE A 14 -14.21 -14.35 -30.93
N THR A 15 -15.12 -13.64 -30.27
CA THR A 15 -16.52 -13.51 -30.73
C THR A 15 -17.10 -12.14 -30.35
N ALA A 16 -17.74 -11.50 -31.33
CA ALA A 16 -18.37 -10.19 -31.22
C ALA A 16 -19.73 -10.25 -30.48
N GLY A 17 -19.93 -9.33 -29.53
CA GLY A 17 -21.21 -8.76 -29.07
C GLY A 17 -22.30 -9.67 -28.49
N ALA A 18 -22.62 -9.49 -27.20
CA ALA A 18 -23.96 -9.14 -26.68
C ALA A 18 -24.05 -9.26 -25.15
N VAL A 19 -24.80 -8.34 -24.56
CA VAL A 19 -25.12 -8.13 -23.14
C VAL A 19 -26.04 -9.24 -22.58
N ASN A 20 -25.83 -9.71 -21.34
CA ASN A 20 -26.91 -9.73 -20.32
C ASN A 20 -26.50 -9.97 -18.85
N VAL A 21 -27.38 -9.42 -18.01
CA VAL A 21 -27.43 -9.18 -16.56
C VAL A 21 -27.69 -10.43 -15.70
N ALA A 22 -27.14 -10.47 -14.47
CA ALA A 22 -27.77 -10.83 -13.17
C ALA A 22 -26.65 -11.07 -12.11
N GLY A 23 -26.64 -10.62 -10.85
CA GLY A 23 -27.66 -10.10 -9.95
C GLY A 23 -27.78 -11.00 -8.70
N ARG A 24 -27.08 -10.71 -7.59
CA ARG A 24 -27.54 -11.03 -6.22
C ARG A 24 -26.77 -10.29 -5.10
N VAL A 25 -27.56 -9.71 -4.20
CA VAL A 25 -27.22 -9.03 -2.93
C VAL A 25 -27.88 -9.85 -1.79
N ILE A 26 -27.53 -9.53 -0.53
CA ILE A 26 -28.29 -9.68 0.76
C ILE A 26 -27.60 -10.68 1.76
N PRO A 27 -27.55 -10.46 3.10
CA PRO A 27 -27.39 -9.25 3.94
C PRO A 27 -26.48 -9.43 5.21
N CYS A 28 -26.41 -8.38 6.03
CA CYS A 28 -25.84 -8.27 7.39
C CYS A 28 -26.43 -9.21 8.46
N TYR A 29 -25.64 -9.53 9.50
CA TYR A 29 -26.12 -9.69 10.89
C TYR A 29 -25.03 -9.41 11.95
N SER A 30 -25.43 -8.67 12.98
CA SER A 30 -24.85 -8.53 14.33
C SER A 30 -25.98 -7.96 15.21
N PRO A 31 -26.00 -8.06 16.56
CA PRO A 31 -25.28 -8.92 17.53
C PRO A 31 -26.30 -9.62 18.51
N PRO A 32 -25.89 -10.06 19.72
CA PRO A 32 -26.26 -9.22 20.88
C PRO A 32 -25.23 -9.15 22.04
N ARG A 33 -25.38 -8.10 22.86
CA ARG A 33 -24.75 -7.90 24.19
C ARG A 33 -25.54 -8.65 25.28
N PHE A 34 -24.85 -9.24 26.26
CA PHE A 34 -25.29 -9.42 27.66
C PHE A 34 -24.00 -9.59 28.52
N LEU A 35 -23.63 -8.69 29.44
CA LEU A 35 -24.09 -8.39 30.82
C LEU A 35 -23.20 -9.04 31.90
N ARG A 36 -22.76 -8.15 32.81
CA ARG A 36 -21.94 -8.25 34.04
C ARG A 36 -21.98 -9.56 34.85
N MET A 37 -20.88 -9.83 35.57
CA MET A 37 -20.91 -10.04 37.04
C MET A 37 -19.58 -9.64 37.70
N ALA A 38 -19.71 -8.95 38.83
CA ALA A 38 -18.66 -8.62 39.80
C ALA A 38 -18.49 -9.78 40.79
N LYS A 39 -17.31 -9.89 41.41
CA LYS A 39 -17.11 -10.73 42.59
C LYS A 39 -16.25 -9.98 43.61
N ASP A 40 -16.92 -9.52 44.67
CA ASP A 40 -16.33 -9.09 45.93
C ASP A 40 -15.82 -10.28 46.75
N GLY A 41 -14.79 -10.04 47.56
CA GLY A 41 -14.26 -11.01 48.53
C GLY A 41 -13.16 -10.43 49.42
N ARG A 42 -13.59 -9.76 50.50
CA ARG A 42 -12.91 -9.36 51.77
C ARG A 42 -11.69 -10.23 52.20
N VAL A 43 -10.71 -9.73 52.97
CA VAL A 43 -10.79 -9.56 54.44
C VAL A 43 -9.71 -8.59 55.00
N ASN A 44 -10.14 -7.88 56.04
CA ASN A 44 -9.53 -6.83 56.88
C ASN A 44 -8.46 -7.30 57.90
N THR A 45 -7.65 -6.35 58.41
CA THR A 45 -7.24 -6.11 59.83
C THR A 45 -6.09 -5.07 59.81
N ASN A 46 -5.91 -4.03 60.63
CA ASN A 46 -6.57 -3.33 61.75
C ASN A 46 -5.99 -1.90 61.76
N ALA A 47 -6.80 -0.84 61.76
CA ALA A 47 -7.13 0.04 62.90
C ALA A 47 -5.96 0.70 63.66
N GLY A 48 -5.89 2.04 63.60
CA GLY A 48 -5.12 2.91 64.49
C GLY A 48 -5.30 4.38 64.08
N GLY A 49 -6.20 5.10 64.76
CA GLY A 49 -6.74 6.40 64.30
C GLY A 49 -5.90 7.64 64.59
N ALA A 50 -6.28 8.74 63.93
CA ALA A 50 -6.21 10.11 64.44
C ALA A 50 -7.06 11.02 63.53
N MET A 51 -8.06 11.69 64.12
CA MET A 51 -8.81 12.78 63.50
C MET A 51 -7.85 13.88 63.04
N GLY A 52 -8.02 14.31 61.78
CA GLY A 52 -7.35 15.46 61.22
C GLY A 52 -8.13 15.97 60.03
N ASN A 53 -8.94 17.00 60.26
CA ASN A 53 -9.66 17.75 59.24
C ASN A 53 -8.67 18.27 58.20
N GLY A 54 -8.69 17.68 57.01
CA GLY A 54 -7.77 18.03 55.93
C GLY A 54 -8.34 17.56 54.62
N GLU A 55 -8.63 18.52 53.73
CA GLU A 55 -8.92 18.28 52.32
C GLU A 55 -8.05 17.14 51.77
N PRO A 56 -8.58 16.26 50.89
CA PRO A 56 -7.75 15.26 50.24
C PRO A 56 -6.76 15.99 49.33
N ARG A 57 -5.55 16.23 49.85
CA ARG A 57 -4.35 16.59 49.09
C ARG A 57 -4.12 15.46 48.09
N LEU A 58 -4.66 15.63 46.88
CA LEU A 58 -4.24 14.92 45.67
C LEU A 58 -2.81 15.35 45.30
N ARG A 59 -1.83 15.03 46.16
CA ARG A 59 -0.41 15.18 45.85
C ARG A 59 0.18 13.83 45.49
N HIS A 60 0.52 13.77 44.19
CA HIS A 60 1.73 13.14 43.65
C HIS A 60 1.67 11.65 43.29
N GLN A 61 1.20 11.36 42.07
CA GLN A 61 1.80 10.29 41.27
C GLN A 61 1.73 10.51 39.75
N ARG A 62 2.18 11.67 39.24
CA ARG A 62 2.56 11.83 37.81
C ARG A 62 3.82 12.69 37.64
N LYS A 63 4.85 12.45 38.46
CA LYS A 63 6.15 13.14 38.32
C LYS A 63 7.16 12.25 37.61
N ARG A 64 7.05 12.09 36.28
CA ARG A 64 8.16 11.75 35.34
C ARG A 64 7.86 11.63 33.82
N PRO A 65 6.71 12.00 33.21
CA PRO A 65 6.49 11.72 31.78
C PRO A 65 7.11 12.74 30.79
N ARG A 66 7.61 13.90 31.25
CA ARG A 66 8.02 15.01 30.36
C ARG A 66 9.24 14.66 29.47
N ARG A 67 10.23 13.95 30.01
CA ARG A 67 11.45 13.57 29.27
C ARG A 67 11.21 12.41 28.29
N CYS A 68 10.36 11.46 28.67
CA CYS A 68 10.02 10.31 27.83
C CYS A 68 9.29 10.76 26.56
N ALA A 69 8.29 11.66 26.66
CA ALA A 69 7.58 12.16 25.48
C ALA A 69 8.48 12.91 24.48
N ILE A 70 9.46 13.68 24.98
CA ILE A 70 10.44 14.39 24.12
C ILE A 70 11.39 13.37 23.46
N GLY A 71 11.84 12.36 24.21
CA GLY A 71 12.63 11.26 23.66
C GLY A 71 11.89 10.49 22.57
N CYS A 72 10.62 10.13 22.81
CA CYS A 72 9.74 9.50 21.82
C CYS A 72 9.55 10.37 20.58
N TYR A 73 9.40 11.69 20.74
CA TYR A 73 9.29 12.61 19.61
C TYR A 73 10.53 12.60 18.72
N HIS A 74 11.75 12.63 19.28
CA HIS A 74 12.97 12.57 18.47
C HIS A 74 13.23 11.17 17.90
N ALA A 75 12.99 10.12 18.67
CA ALA A 75 13.04 8.74 18.18
C ALA A 75 12.08 8.54 17.00
N SER A 76 10.90 9.16 17.03
CA SER A 76 9.94 9.09 15.94
C SER A 76 10.45 9.67 14.63
N ALA A 77 11.37 10.63 14.64
CA ALA A 77 11.97 11.15 13.41
C ALA A 77 12.98 10.16 12.82
N VAL A 78 13.77 9.48 13.67
CA VAL A 78 14.68 8.41 13.23
C VAL A 78 13.90 7.23 12.65
N ILE A 79 12.82 6.82 13.31
CA ILE A 79 11.94 5.76 12.81
C ILE A 79 11.31 6.17 11.47
N LEU A 80 10.84 7.42 11.33
CA LEU A 80 10.30 7.91 10.07
C LEU A 80 11.35 7.88 8.95
N LEU A 81 12.60 8.29 9.24
CA LEU A 81 13.69 8.23 8.27
C LEU A 81 13.91 6.80 7.76
N ILE A 82 13.94 5.82 8.68
CA ILE A 82 14.03 4.40 8.32
C ILE A 82 12.85 4.01 7.42
N GLY A 83 11.61 4.37 7.81
CA GLY A 83 10.42 4.09 7.02
C GLY A 83 10.49 4.65 5.60
N VAL A 84 10.93 5.90 5.43
CA VAL A 84 11.10 6.53 4.12
C VAL A 84 12.17 5.85 3.28
N VAL A 85 13.31 5.47 3.87
CA VAL A 85 14.37 4.74 3.16
C VAL A 85 13.90 3.36 2.71
N VAL A 86 13.19 2.63 3.57
CA VAL A 86 12.61 1.33 3.22
C VAL A 86 11.53 1.49 2.14
N ALA A 87 10.71 2.53 2.22
CA ALA A 87 9.71 2.84 1.19
C ALA A 87 10.38 3.09 -0.17
N LEU A 88 11.45 3.89 -0.21
CA LEU A 88 12.23 4.13 -1.43
C LEU A 88 12.81 2.84 -1.99
N ALA A 89 13.39 1.97 -1.15
CA ALA A 89 13.92 0.69 -1.60
C ALA A 89 12.83 -0.23 -2.18
N GLY A 90 11.64 -0.25 -1.58
CA GLY A 90 10.50 -1.01 -2.10
C GLY A 90 9.96 -0.45 -3.42
N VAL A 91 9.78 0.88 -3.49
CA VAL A 91 9.24 1.58 -4.66
C VAL A 91 10.21 1.52 -5.86
N SER A 92 11.52 1.58 -5.62
CA SER A 92 12.56 1.47 -6.65
C SER A 92 12.84 0.02 -7.08
N SER A 93 12.21 -0.97 -6.45
CA SER A 93 12.38 -2.36 -6.84
C SER A 93 11.55 -2.69 -8.09
N SER A 94 12.14 -3.45 -9.00
CA SER A 94 11.49 -3.96 -10.22
C SER A 94 10.74 -5.29 -10.02
N ARG A 95 10.68 -5.81 -8.79
CA ARG A 95 10.16 -7.15 -8.49
C ARG A 95 9.25 -7.14 -7.27
N LEU A 96 8.09 -6.49 -7.34
CA LEU A 96 7.04 -6.60 -6.32
C LEU A 96 6.32 -7.94 -6.45
N PHE A 97 6.02 -8.32 -7.69
CA PHE A 97 5.36 -9.56 -8.06
C PHE A 97 5.87 -10.03 -9.41
N ASP A 98 5.75 -11.32 -9.67
CA ASP A 98 6.01 -11.88 -10.99
C ASP A 98 4.74 -12.50 -11.57
N ILE A 99 4.47 -12.26 -12.84
CA ILE A 99 3.38 -12.90 -13.59
C ILE A 99 4.02 -13.91 -14.54
N PHE A 100 3.61 -15.17 -14.43
CA PHE A 100 4.03 -16.24 -15.33
C PHE A 100 2.93 -16.55 -16.34
N ILE A 101 3.30 -16.59 -17.62
CA ILE A 101 2.42 -16.99 -18.72
C ILE A 101 2.98 -18.27 -19.33
N TYR A 102 2.24 -19.36 -19.25
CA TYR A 102 2.63 -20.62 -19.90
C TYR A 102 1.87 -20.79 -21.20
N ASP A 103 2.57 -21.23 -22.24
CA ASP A 103 1.99 -21.57 -23.53
C ASP A 103 1.52 -23.03 -23.51
N ASN A 104 0.20 -23.26 -23.57
CA ASN A 104 -0.35 -24.61 -23.64
C ASN A 104 -0.68 -25.04 -25.07
N ARG A 105 -0.22 -24.30 -26.10
CA ARG A 105 -0.38 -24.75 -27.49
C ARG A 105 0.38 -26.05 -27.74
N HIS A 106 -0.07 -26.79 -28.74
CA HIS A 106 0.53 -28.06 -29.16
C HIS A 106 0.82 -27.97 -30.67
N PRO A 107 2.06 -27.67 -31.10
CA PRO A 107 3.26 -27.43 -30.28
C PRO A 107 3.30 -26.03 -29.63
N PRO A 108 3.97 -25.85 -28.47
CA PRO A 108 4.13 -24.55 -27.83
C PRO A 108 5.25 -23.74 -28.51
N LEU A 109 5.08 -22.42 -28.60
CA LEU A 109 6.08 -21.50 -29.14
C LEU A 109 7.18 -21.16 -28.12
N PHE A 110 6.84 -21.15 -26.84
CA PHE A 110 7.75 -20.87 -25.73
C PHE A 110 7.34 -21.70 -24.50
N HIS A 111 8.23 -21.85 -23.52
CA HIS A 111 7.90 -22.58 -22.30
C HIS A 111 7.09 -21.70 -21.34
N HIS A 112 7.63 -20.53 -20.99
CA HIS A 112 6.89 -19.51 -20.23
C HIS A 112 7.45 -18.11 -20.44
N ILE A 113 6.63 -17.10 -20.14
CA ILE A 113 7.03 -15.70 -20.02
C ILE A 113 7.00 -15.34 -18.54
N SER A 114 8.06 -14.72 -18.04
CA SER A 114 8.13 -14.14 -16.70
C SER A 114 8.06 -12.63 -16.81
N ILE A 115 7.04 -12.00 -16.24
CA ILE A 115 6.90 -10.55 -16.17
C ILE A 115 7.18 -10.12 -14.74
N HIS A 116 8.30 -9.43 -14.54
CA HIS A 116 8.66 -8.77 -13.30
C HIS A 116 7.95 -7.43 -13.20
N VAL A 117 7.02 -7.32 -12.25
CA VAL A 117 6.23 -6.12 -12.03
C VAL A 117 6.75 -5.40 -10.78
N GLY A 118 7.37 -4.25 -10.99
CA GLY A 118 7.62 -3.23 -9.97
C GLY A 118 6.67 -2.04 -10.14
N LEU A 119 6.62 -1.15 -9.14
CA LEU A 119 5.70 -0.01 -9.16
C LEU A 119 6.06 0.98 -10.28
N PHE A 120 7.35 1.14 -10.55
CA PHE A 120 7.88 2.06 -11.56
C PHE A 120 8.66 1.38 -12.69
N ASP A 121 8.96 0.09 -12.58
CA ASP A 121 9.72 -0.67 -13.56
C ASP A 121 9.02 -2.00 -13.82
N VAL A 122 8.71 -2.29 -15.09
CA VAL A 122 8.07 -3.53 -15.52
C VAL A 122 8.95 -4.15 -16.60
N ARG A 123 9.38 -5.39 -16.38
CA ARG A 123 10.27 -6.11 -17.30
C ARG A 123 9.68 -7.48 -17.63
N GLY A 124 9.97 -7.99 -18.82
CA GLY A 124 9.58 -9.33 -19.24
C GLY A 124 10.79 -10.14 -19.69
N GLU A 125 10.73 -11.44 -19.47
CA GLU A 125 11.69 -12.43 -19.95
C GLU A 125 10.90 -13.59 -20.59
N ILE A 126 11.32 -14.06 -21.77
CA ILE A 126 10.75 -15.23 -22.45
C ILE A 126 11.74 -16.38 -22.29
N THR A 127 11.23 -17.54 -21.89
CA THR A 127 12.00 -18.78 -21.83
C THR A 127 11.59 -19.69 -22.99
N GLY A 128 12.54 -20.05 -23.85
CA GLY A 128 12.31 -20.94 -24.99
C GLY A 128 11.89 -22.37 -24.59
N ASN A 129 11.39 -23.15 -25.56
CA ASN A 129 10.93 -24.53 -25.35
C ASN A 129 12.00 -25.60 -25.65
N GLU A 130 13.26 -25.19 -25.83
CA GLU A 130 14.37 -26.10 -26.15
C GLU A 130 14.93 -26.80 -24.89
N ALA A 131 15.65 -27.92 -25.08
CA ALA A 131 16.27 -28.67 -23.98
C ALA A 131 17.26 -27.84 -23.15
N ASN A 132 17.89 -26.83 -23.77
CA ASN A 132 18.63 -25.76 -23.10
C ASN A 132 17.90 -24.44 -23.37
N PRO A 133 16.93 -24.06 -22.53
CA PRO A 133 16.08 -22.93 -22.82
C PRO A 133 16.88 -21.63 -22.76
N VAL A 134 16.92 -20.92 -23.88
CA VAL A 134 17.46 -19.55 -23.93
C VAL A 134 16.45 -18.61 -23.28
N VAL A 135 16.95 -17.78 -22.36
CA VAL A 135 16.16 -16.72 -21.71
C VAL A 135 16.45 -15.41 -22.44
N GLU A 136 15.44 -14.83 -23.05
CA GLU A 136 15.54 -13.58 -23.80
C GLU A 136 14.70 -12.48 -23.15
N ALA A 137 15.23 -11.26 -23.12
CA ALA A 137 14.47 -10.11 -22.65
C ALA A 137 13.31 -9.80 -23.62
N LEU A 138 12.12 -9.58 -23.07
CA LEU A 138 10.94 -9.23 -23.84
C LEU A 138 11.10 -7.82 -24.43
N ALA A 139 11.00 -7.69 -25.75
CA ALA A 139 11.18 -6.42 -26.45
C ALA A 139 10.09 -5.39 -26.08
N TYR A 140 8.85 -5.86 -25.90
CA TYR A 140 7.70 -5.03 -25.51
C TYR A 140 7.04 -5.56 -24.24
N PRO A 141 7.47 -5.10 -23.04
CA PRO A 141 6.82 -5.45 -21.78
C PRO A 141 5.39 -4.86 -21.69
N PRO A 142 4.52 -5.40 -20.81
CA PRO A 142 3.16 -4.91 -20.70
C PRO A 142 3.14 -3.50 -20.12
N VAL A 143 2.33 -2.64 -20.73
CA VAL A 143 2.17 -1.25 -20.29
C VAL A 143 0.96 -1.17 -19.37
N LEU A 144 1.22 -0.91 -18.08
CA LEU A 144 0.18 -0.72 -17.06
C LEU A 144 -0.18 0.77 -16.96
N ASP A 145 -1.07 1.21 -17.85
CA ASP A 145 -1.54 2.61 -17.93
C ASP A 145 -2.93 2.83 -17.30
N GLU A 146 -3.47 1.81 -16.63
CA GLU A 146 -4.76 1.93 -15.94
C GLU A 146 -4.72 3.06 -14.89
N PRO A 147 -5.80 3.84 -14.76
CA PRO A 147 -5.82 5.05 -13.93
C PRO A 147 -5.55 4.75 -12.46
N SER A 148 -5.93 3.57 -11.99
CA SER A 148 -5.65 3.01 -10.67
C SER A 148 -4.17 2.74 -10.44
N TRP A 149 -3.45 2.17 -11.42
CA TRP A 149 -2.00 1.98 -11.35
C TRP A 149 -1.25 3.31 -11.35
N LEU A 150 -1.70 4.27 -12.16
CA LEU A 150 -1.17 5.63 -12.14
C LEU A 150 -1.43 6.33 -10.79
N THR A 151 -2.62 6.13 -10.22
CA THR A 151 -2.98 6.65 -8.90
C THR A 151 -2.13 6.00 -7.81
N ALA A 152 -1.82 4.71 -7.91
CA ALA A 152 -0.93 4.00 -7.00
C ALA A 152 0.47 4.63 -6.98
N LYS A 153 1.05 4.84 -8.17
CA LYS A 153 2.34 5.53 -8.35
C LYS A 153 2.33 6.92 -7.73
N ALA A 154 1.31 7.73 -8.06
CA ALA A 154 1.19 9.09 -7.57
C ALA A 154 1.05 9.13 -6.04
N ALA A 155 0.19 8.28 -5.45
CA ALA A 155 -0.03 8.21 -4.01
C ALA A 155 1.26 7.85 -3.25
N SER A 156 2.03 6.85 -3.73
CA SER A 156 3.31 6.48 -3.11
C SER A 156 4.33 7.62 -3.18
N VAL A 157 4.44 8.32 -4.31
CA VAL A 157 5.36 9.46 -4.48
C VAL A 157 4.97 10.62 -3.56
N ILE A 158 3.68 10.97 -3.52
CA ILE A 158 3.15 12.00 -2.61
C ILE A 158 3.49 11.62 -1.16
N GLY A 159 3.23 10.38 -0.76
CA GLY A 159 3.52 9.90 0.59
C GLY A 159 5.00 10.09 0.98
N ILE A 160 5.91 9.70 0.09
CA ILE A 160 7.37 9.85 0.28
C ILE A 160 7.77 11.33 0.38
N ILE A 161 7.27 12.19 -0.51
CA ILE A 161 7.57 13.63 -0.50
C ILE A 161 7.15 14.26 0.83
N PHE A 162 5.92 14.00 1.28
CA PHE A 162 5.44 14.50 2.57
C PHE A 162 6.23 13.93 3.75
N GLY A 163 6.77 12.72 3.63
CA GLY A 163 7.62 12.11 4.66
C GLY A 163 8.95 12.84 4.79
N LEU A 164 9.57 13.17 3.66
CA LEU A 164 10.78 14.00 3.61
C LEU A 164 10.53 15.42 4.13
N LEU A 165 9.41 16.04 3.75
CA LEU A 165 9.03 17.35 4.26
C LEU A 165 8.82 17.34 5.78
N ALA A 166 8.21 16.29 6.34
CA ALA A 166 8.06 16.12 7.78
C ALA A 166 9.42 16.03 8.49
N LEU A 167 10.40 15.30 7.91
CA LEU A 167 11.76 15.23 8.43
C LEU A 167 12.46 16.59 8.38
N ILE A 168 12.32 17.34 7.28
CA ILE A 168 12.86 18.70 7.15
C ILE A 168 12.28 19.62 8.22
N ILE A 169 10.96 19.59 8.43
CA ILE A 169 10.30 20.37 9.50
C ILE A 169 10.85 19.96 10.87
N HIS A 170 11.02 18.67 11.13
CA HIS A 170 11.56 18.18 12.40
C HIS A 170 12.98 18.69 12.65
N VAL A 171 13.85 18.64 11.64
CA VAL A 171 15.23 19.15 11.71
C VAL A 171 15.23 20.67 11.88
N ALA A 172 14.40 21.41 11.15
CA ALA A 172 14.25 22.85 11.31
C ALA A 172 13.80 23.23 12.73
N LEU A 173 12.85 22.48 13.30
CA LEU A 173 12.43 22.66 14.70
C LEU A 173 13.57 22.36 15.68
N LEU A 174 14.38 21.34 15.41
CA LEU A 174 15.53 21.00 16.25
C LEU A 174 16.61 22.09 16.22
N CYS A 175 16.89 22.65 15.03
CA CYS A 175 17.91 23.67 14.84
C CYS A 175 17.46 25.05 15.33
N CYS A 176 16.27 25.52 14.94
CA CYS A 176 15.81 26.88 15.19
C CYS A 176 15.27 27.09 16.62
N TYR A 177 14.83 26.04 17.30
CA TYR A 177 14.25 26.12 18.64
C TYR A 177 15.11 25.41 19.70
N ARG A 178 16.40 25.20 19.39
CA ARG A 178 17.36 24.60 20.32
C ARG A 178 17.48 25.49 21.57
N GLY A 179 17.03 24.99 22.72
CA GLY A 179 17.10 25.69 24.01
C GLY A 179 15.86 26.52 24.38
N ARG A 180 14.83 26.60 23.53
CA ARG A 180 13.54 27.19 23.90
C ARG A 180 12.63 26.10 24.48
N GLU A 181 12.09 26.30 25.68
CA GLU A 181 11.22 25.29 26.31
C GLU A 181 9.90 25.06 25.56
N ASP A 182 9.45 26.05 24.79
CA ASP A 182 8.17 26.04 24.09
C ASP A 182 8.36 25.89 22.58
N LYS A 183 8.15 24.68 22.07
CA LYS A 183 8.02 24.45 20.63
C LYS A 183 6.69 25.01 20.12
N PRO A 184 6.64 25.61 18.93
CA PRO A 184 5.40 26.12 18.35
C PRO A 184 4.45 24.96 18.05
N TRP A 185 3.34 24.89 18.81
CA TRP A 185 2.30 23.86 18.64
C TRP A 185 1.79 23.73 17.20
N GLY A 186 1.67 24.84 16.47
CA GLY A 186 1.19 24.84 15.09
C GLY A 186 2.14 24.11 14.14
N THR A 187 3.45 24.31 14.28
CA THR A 187 4.45 23.63 13.43
C THR A 187 4.50 22.14 13.72
N VAL A 188 4.35 21.73 14.98
CA VAL A 188 4.25 20.31 15.35
C VAL A 188 2.95 19.70 14.79
N ALA A 189 1.84 20.45 14.75
CA ALA A 189 0.60 19.99 14.11
C ALA A 189 0.79 19.74 12.60
N VAL A 190 1.49 20.65 11.91
CA VAL A 190 1.82 20.49 10.48
C VAL A 190 2.72 19.27 10.26
N GLU A 191 3.72 19.05 11.12
CA GLU A 191 4.55 17.85 11.08
C GLU A 191 3.72 16.56 11.23
N VAL A 192 2.78 16.53 12.19
CA VAL A 192 1.87 15.39 12.37
C VAL A 192 0.99 15.17 11.14
N LEU A 193 0.47 16.24 10.53
CA LEU A 193 -0.32 16.15 9.30
C LEU A 193 0.50 15.57 8.15
N PHE A 194 1.75 16.00 7.98
CA PHE A 194 2.61 15.48 6.91
C PHE A 194 2.94 13.99 7.12
N ARG A 195 3.21 13.59 8.36
CA ARG A 195 3.38 12.16 8.70
C ARG A 195 2.12 11.35 8.41
N LEU A 196 0.93 11.90 8.67
CA LEU A 196 -0.34 11.24 8.34
C LEU A 196 -0.51 11.07 6.83
N ILE A 197 -0.21 12.11 6.04
CA ILE A 197 -0.25 12.04 4.58
C ILE A 197 0.74 10.99 4.06
N THR A 198 1.93 10.86 4.66
CA THR A 198 2.89 9.81 4.33
C THR A 198 2.31 8.42 4.50
N VAL A 199 1.73 8.12 5.66
CA VAL A 199 1.12 6.82 5.96
C VAL A 199 -0.02 6.54 4.98
N ILE A 200 -0.93 7.49 4.79
CA ILE A 200 -2.06 7.31 3.86
C ILE A 200 -1.57 7.11 2.42
N GLY A 201 -0.58 7.89 1.96
CA GLY A 201 -0.06 7.79 0.60
C GLY A 201 0.62 6.45 0.32
N LEU A 202 1.41 5.93 1.27
CA LEU A 202 2.03 4.61 1.17
C LEU A 202 0.98 3.49 1.18
N LEU A 203 0.04 3.54 2.13
CA LEU A 203 -1.02 2.55 2.25
C LEU A 203 -1.92 2.51 1.00
N VAL A 204 -2.39 3.67 0.52
CA VAL A 204 -3.23 3.76 -0.68
C VAL A 204 -2.46 3.29 -1.91
N GLY A 205 -1.20 3.71 -2.05
CA GLY A 205 -0.36 3.29 -3.17
C GLY A 205 -0.18 1.77 -3.21
N LEU A 206 0.07 1.15 -2.06
CA LEU A 206 0.20 -0.30 -1.93
C LEU A 206 -1.10 -1.04 -2.26
N SER A 207 -2.22 -0.62 -1.67
CA SER A 207 -3.52 -1.28 -1.85
C SER A 207 -4.03 -1.20 -3.30
N LEU A 208 -3.82 -0.06 -3.96
CA LEU A 208 -4.20 0.09 -5.37
C LEU A 208 -3.29 -0.75 -6.28
N ALA A 209 -1.99 -0.81 -6.01
CA ALA A 209 -1.08 -1.65 -6.77
C ALA A 209 -1.45 -3.15 -6.63
N GLU A 210 -1.75 -3.61 -5.42
CA GLU A 210 -2.19 -4.99 -5.18
C GLU A 210 -3.51 -5.30 -5.92
N SER A 211 -4.51 -4.42 -5.81
CA SER A 211 -5.81 -4.60 -6.44
C SER A 211 -5.72 -4.68 -7.97
N GLU A 212 -4.84 -3.90 -8.61
CA GLU A 212 -4.66 -3.94 -10.06
C GLU A 212 -3.97 -5.21 -10.53
N ILE A 213 -3.01 -5.71 -9.75
CA ILE A 213 -2.34 -6.97 -10.07
C ILE A 213 -3.32 -8.14 -9.96
N GLU A 214 -4.17 -8.14 -8.93
CA GLU A 214 -5.26 -9.10 -8.81
C GLU A 214 -6.27 -8.95 -9.96
N GLY A 215 -6.56 -7.71 -10.38
CA GLY A 215 -7.39 -7.40 -11.54
C GLY A 215 -6.84 -8.02 -12.83
N VAL A 216 -5.55 -7.83 -13.12
CA VAL A 216 -4.86 -8.44 -14.26
C VAL A 216 -4.79 -9.97 -14.13
N HIS A 217 -4.66 -10.53 -12.93
CA HIS A 217 -4.69 -11.98 -12.76
C HIS A 217 -6.09 -12.58 -13.04
N ASN A 218 -7.15 -11.89 -12.60
CA ASN A 218 -8.51 -12.39 -12.68
C ASN A 218 -9.20 -12.08 -14.01
N HIS A 219 -8.81 -10.99 -14.69
CA HIS A 219 -9.47 -10.47 -15.89
C HIS A 219 -8.48 -10.02 -16.98
N GLY A 220 -7.21 -10.43 -16.90
CA GLY A 220 -6.08 -9.93 -17.70
C GLY A 220 -6.13 -10.27 -19.17
N ASP A 221 -7.16 -9.83 -19.86
CA ASP A 221 -7.33 -10.09 -21.29
C ASP A 221 -6.56 -9.04 -22.08
N GLU A 222 -6.89 -7.76 -21.97
CA GLU A 222 -6.49 -6.82 -23.02
C GLU A 222 -5.02 -6.41 -23.00
N THR A 223 -4.46 -6.07 -21.83
CA THR A 223 -3.05 -5.64 -21.71
C THR A 223 -2.07 -6.78 -22.03
N LEU A 224 -2.38 -8.00 -21.56
CA LEU A 224 -1.59 -9.19 -21.83
C LEU A 224 -1.72 -9.62 -23.30
N ILE A 225 -2.92 -9.55 -23.90
CA ILE A 225 -3.11 -9.79 -25.34
C ILE A 225 -2.30 -8.80 -26.16
N ARG A 226 -2.35 -7.49 -25.87
CA ARG A 226 -1.57 -6.47 -26.58
C ARG A 226 -0.06 -6.76 -26.49
N MET A 227 0.43 -7.17 -25.32
CA MET A 227 1.82 -7.55 -25.12
C MET A 227 2.19 -8.79 -25.97
N LEU A 228 1.39 -9.85 -25.91
CA LEU A 228 1.63 -11.06 -26.70
C LEU A 228 1.57 -10.76 -28.21
N GLN A 229 0.67 -9.87 -28.65
CA GLN A 229 0.56 -9.43 -30.04
C GLN A 229 1.79 -8.63 -30.48
N ALA A 230 2.23 -7.66 -29.68
CA ALA A 230 3.38 -6.80 -29.97
C ALA A 230 4.68 -7.60 -30.11
N ASN A 231 4.83 -8.67 -29.32
CA ASN A 231 5.96 -9.59 -29.42
C ASN A 231 5.75 -10.72 -30.45
N ARG A 232 4.67 -10.67 -31.24
CA ARG A 232 4.29 -11.68 -32.26
C ARG A 232 4.10 -13.10 -31.71
N LEU A 233 3.83 -13.23 -30.42
CA LEU A 233 3.66 -14.51 -29.73
C LEU A 233 2.25 -15.10 -29.89
N LEU A 234 1.29 -14.30 -30.37
CA LEU A 234 -0.05 -14.74 -30.78
C LEU A 234 -0.08 -15.37 -32.19
N GLY A 235 1.06 -15.44 -32.88
CA GLY A 235 1.14 -15.92 -34.26
C GLY A 235 0.51 -17.29 -34.47
N ILE A 236 -0.40 -17.35 -35.44
CA ILE A 236 -0.97 -18.57 -36.02
C ILE A 236 0.16 -19.34 -36.71
N SER A 237 0.16 -20.67 -36.58
CA SER A 237 1.09 -21.63 -37.19
C SER A 237 1.07 -21.61 -38.74
N ALA A 238 1.31 -20.47 -39.38
CA ALA A 238 1.20 -20.30 -40.82
C ALA A 238 2.35 -19.47 -41.39
N GLU A 239 3.59 -19.89 -41.16
CA GLU A 239 4.71 -19.54 -42.05
C GLU A 239 5.89 -20.53 -41.97
N VAL A 240 5.61 -21.79 -41.62
CA VAL A 240 6.59 -22.89 -41.67
C VAL A 240 6.00 -24.03 -42.51
N ASP A 241 5.63 -23.76 -43.76
CA ASP A 241 5.77 -24.71 -44.88
C ASP A 241 5.33 -24.07 -46.19
N LYS A 242 6.18 -23.22 -46.78
CA LYS A 242 6.04 -22.80 -48.19
C LYS A 242 7.40 -22.67 -48.87
N SER A 243 8.33 -23.52 -48.49
CA SER A 243 9.61 -23.67 -49.19
C SER A 243 9.95 -25.16 -49.33
N ALA A 244 9.12 -25.89 -50.06
CA ALA A 244 9.47 -27.19 -50.59
C ALA A 244 8.64 -27.54 -51.84
N VAL A 245 9.28 -27.39 -53.00
CA VAL A 245 9.14 -28.22 -54.23
C VAL A 245 8.09 -27.77 -55.29
N PRO A 246 8.40 -27.92 -56.61
CA PRO A 246 7.97 -27.00 -57.68
C PRO A 246 6.93 -27.55 -58.68
N SER A 247 6.41 -26.62 -59.51
CA SER A 247 5.82 -26.73 -60.85
C SER A 247 5.13 -28.05 -61.27
N ASN A 248 3.82 -28.00 -61.55
CA ASN A 248 3.29 -28.05 -62.93
C ASN A 248 1.75 -27.93 -62.96
N THR A 249 1.29 -27.19 -63.98
CA THR A 249 -0.03 -27.11 -64.62
C THR A 249 -1.17 -28.02 -64.12
N ASP A 250 -2.28 -27.43 -63.66
CA ASP A 250 -3.53 -27.37 -64.43
C ASP A 250 -4.61 -26.59 -63.65
N GLU A 251 -5.41 -25.82 -64.37
CA GLU A 251 -6.49 -24.99 -63.87
C GLU A 251 -7.64 -25.82 -63.29
N VAL A 252 -7.95 -25.63 -62.00
CA VAL A 252 -9.32 -25.73 -61.48
C VAL A 252 -9.52 -24.60 -60.47
N HIS A 253 -10.38 -23.64 -60.83
CA HIS A 253 -10.91 -22.64 -59.90
C HIS A 253 -11.72 -23.33 -58.79
N HIS A 254 -11.05 -23.67 -57.69
CA HIS A 254 -11.71 -23.87 -56.41
C HIS A 254 -11.58 -22.58 -55.60
N ALA A 255 -12.74 -21.97 -55.33
CA ALA A 255 -12.89 -20.85 -54.40
C ALA A 255 -12.09 -21.10 -53.12
N PRO A 256 -11.44 -20.07 -52.54
CA PRO A 256 -10.75 -20.24 -51.28
C PRO A 256 -11.79 -20.66 -50.23
N SER A 257 -11.68 -21.91 -49.79
CA SER A 257 -12.39 -22.37 -48.60
C SER A 257 -11.93 -21.47 -47.45
N PRO A 258 -12.83 -20.88 -46.65
CA PRO A 258 -12.43 -20.08 -45.52
C PRO A 258 -11.61 -20.97 -44.59
N LEU A 259 -10.30 -20.70 -44.49
CA LEU A 259 -9.42 -21.37 -43.54
C LEU A 259 -10.07 -21.24 -42.15
N SER A 260 -10.23 -22.39 -41.50
CA SER A 260 -10.80 -22.50 -40.16
C SER A 260 -10.03 -21.62 -39.17
N SER A 261 -10.67 -20.53 -38.75
CA SER A 261 -10.18 -19.56 -37.76
C SER A 261 -10.27 -20.08 -36.32
N ASN A 262 -9.90 -21.34 -36.07
CA ASN A 262 -10.15 -22.02 -34.78
C ASN A 262 -8.88 -22.47 -34.04
N SER A 263 -7.74 -21.80 -34.18
CA SER A 263 -6.65 -21.97 -33.21
C SER A 263 -6.93 -21.08 -32.00
N ILE A 264 -7.69 -21.59 -31.02
CA ILE A 264 -7.78 -20.98 -29.70
C ILE A 264 -6.39 -21.15 -29.05
N ALA A 265 -5.63 -20.06 -28.95
CA ALA A 265 -4.40 -20.07 -28.17
C ALA A 265 -4.77 -20.13 -26.68
N GLU A 266 -4.36 -21.21 -26.02
CA GLU A 266 -4.64 -21.42 -24.60
C GLU A 266 -3.39 -21.06 -23.78
N PHE A 267 -3.52 -20.02 -22.95
CA PHE A 267 -2.46 -19.56 -22.06
C PHE A 267 -2.86 -19.75 -20.60
N ASN A 268 -1.96 -20.29 -19.78
CA ASN A 268 -2.16 -20.32 -18.33
C ASN A 268 -1.44 -19.15 -17.69
N LEU A 269 -2.19 -18.32 -16.96
CA LEU A 269 -1.64 -17.22 -16.17
C LEU A 269 -1.47 -17.68 -14.72
N VAL A 270 -0.28 -17.48 -14.16
CA VAL A 270 0.03 -17.79 -12.77
C VAL A 270 0.70 -16.58 -12.14
N LEU A 271 0.08 -16.01 -11.11
CA LEU A 271 0.70 -14.96 -10.32
C LEU A 271 1.61 -15.59 -9.25
N SER A 272 2.81 -15.03 -9.07
CA SER A 272 3.70 -15.43 -7.99
C SER A 272 3.18 -14.94 -6.65
N ASP A 273 3.60 -15.60 -5.58
CA ASP A 273 3.50 -15.02 -4.24
C ASP A 273 4.22 -13.64 -4.20
N PRO A 274 3.79 -12.72 -3.31
CA PRO A 274 4.45 -11.43 -3.14
C PRO A 274 5.96 -11.58 -2.88
N ARG A 275 6.78 -10.78 -3.56
CA ARG A 275 8.24 -10.82 -3.42
C ARG A 275 8.71 -9.99 -2.23
N GLN A 276 10.00 -10.13 -1.88
CA GLN A 276 10.62 -9.43 -0.73
C GLN A 276 10.42 -7.90 -0.76
N SER A 277 10.43 -7.29 -1.95
CA SER A 277 10.24 -5.85 -2.10
C SER A 277 8.82 -5.39 -1.71
N PHE A 278 7.81 -6.23 -1.91
CA PHE A 278 6.44 -5.97 -1.47
C PHE A 278 6.37 -5.93 0.06
N TYR A 279 7.05 -6.88 0.72
CA TYR A 279 7.17 -6.86 2.19
C TYR A 279 7.95 -5.66 2.71
N PHE A 280 8.90 -5.10 1.95
CA PHE A 280 9.53 -3.83 2.32
C PHE A 280 8.55 -2.66 2.31
N LEU A 281 7.63 -2.58 1.34
CA LEU A 281 6.61 -1.53 1.33
C LEU A 281 5.63 -1.67 2.51
N ILE A 282 5.19 -2.89 2.82
CA ILE A 282 4.36 -3.16 4.01
C ILE A 282 5.11 -2.74 5.28
N ALA A 283 6.37 -3.15 5.42
CA ALA A 283 7.19 -2.79 6.57
C ALA A 283 7.39 -1.28 6.68
N ALA A 284 7.62 -0.59 5.56
CA ALA A 284 7.76 0.86 5.52
C ALA A 284 6.50 1.58 6.00
N ASP A 285 5.31 1.10 5.63
CA ASP A 285 4.05 1.65 6.10
C ASP A 285 3.90 1.48 7.62
N PHE A 286 4.13 0.28 8.16
CA PHE A 286 4.08 0.04 9.61
C PHE A 286 5.10 0.87 10.40
N ILE A 287 6.32 1.01 9.89
CA ILE A 287 7.37 1.84 10.49
C ILE A 287 6.94 3.31 10.48
N SER A 288 6.38 3.79 9.37
CA SER A 288 5.88 5.16 9.24
C SER A 288 4.68 5.42 10.15
N LEU A 289 3.77 4.44 10.30
CA LEU A 289 2.64 4.49 11.22
C LEU A 289 3.11 4.56 12.67
N LEU A 290 4.10 3.76 13.06
CA LEU A 290 4.69 3.81 14.39
C LEU A 290 5.31 5.18 14.67
N ALA A 291 6.04 5.73 13.70
CA ALA A 291 6.59 7.07 13.79
C ALA A 291 5.50 8.13 13.95
N PHE A 292 4.42 8.04 13.17
CA PHE A 292 3.25 8.93 13.29
C PHE A 292 2.63 8.84 14.69
N LEU A 293 2.35 7.64 15.20
CA LEU A 293 1.72 7.44 16.51
C LEU A 293 2.57 8.01 17.64
N MET A 294 3.89 7.81 17.60
CA MET A 294 4.82 8.39 18.57
C MET A 294 4.78 9.93 18.58
N THR A 295 4.75 10.56 17.41
CA THR A 295 4.63 12.03 17.29
C THR A 295 3.26 12.51 17.73
N LEU A 296 2.20 11.78 17.41
CA LEU A 296 0.83 12.11 17.79
C LEU A 296 0.69 12.11 19.32
N VAL A 297 1.27 11.12 20.01
CA VAL A 297 1.30 11.10 21.48
C VAL A 297 1.98 12.36 22.02
N TYR A 298 3.12 12.76 21.46
CA TYR A 298 3.78 14.01 21.86
C TYR A 298 2.90 15.24 21.60
N PHE A 299 2.25 15.30 20.43
CA PHE A 299 1.37 16.40 20.05
C PHE A 299 0.14 16.54 20.95
N VAL A 300 -0.50 15.43 21.34
CA VAL A 300 -1.61 15.43 22.31
C VAL A 300 -1.15 16.03 23.63
N ARG A 301 0.02 15.62 24.14
CA ARG A 301 0.60 16.18 25.37
C ARG A 301 0.93 17.67 25.26
N LEU A 302 1.38 18.12 24.08
CA LEU A 302 1.64 19.53 23.83
C LEU A 302 0.33 20.34 23.79
N SER A 303 -0.73 19.76 23.22
CA SER A 303 -2.06 20.36 23.14
C SER A 303 -2.70 20.52 24.52
N GLU A 304 -2.63 19.47 25.35
CA GLU A 304 -3.11 19.49 26.75
C GLU A 304 -2.51 20.68 27.52
N ARG A 305 -1.18 20.86 27.45
CA ARG A 305 -0.50 21.98 28.13
C ARG A 305 -0.93 23.35 27.63
N LYS A 306 -1.06 23.51 26.31
CA LYS A 306 -1.51 24.78 25.72
C LYS A 306 -2.93 25.12 26.15
N GLU A 307 -3.79 24.12 26.32
CA GLU A 307 -5.13 24.31 26.84
C GLU A 307 -5.14 24.67 28.33
N GLU A 308 -4.34 24.00 29.16
CA GLU A 308 -4.17 24.35 30.57
C GLU A 308 -3.70 25.80 30.74
N PHE A 309 -2.72 26.22 29.93
CA PHE A 309 -2.22 27.60 29.94
C PHE A 309 -3.29 28.61 29.51
N ARG A 310 -4.09 28.30 28.48
CA ARG A 310 -5.23 29.15 28.08
C ARG A 310 -6.27 29.28 29.20
N LYS A 311 -6.60 28.19 29.89
CA LYS A 311 -7.53 28.19 31.03
C LYS A 311 -6.99 29.03 32.19
N GLN A 312 -5.69 28.93 32.49
CA GLN A 312 -5.03 29.76 33.51
C GLN A 312 -5.06 31.24 33.13
N LEU A 313 -4.77 31.58 31.87
CA LEU A 313 -4.82 32.96 31.38
C LEU A 313 -6.24 33.53 31.44
N GLN A 314 -7.27 32.75 31.11
CA GLN A 314 -8.67 33.16 31.26
C GLN A 314 -9.03 33.42 32.73
N LYS A 315 -8.63 32.53 33.64
CA LYS A 315 -8.83 32.74 35.09
C LYS A 315 -8.12 34.00 35.58
N ALA A 316 -6.89 34.25 35.14
CA ALA A 316 -6.12 35.45 35.50
C ALA A 316 -6.75 36.74 34.95
N LYS A 317 -7.33 36.71 33.74
CA LYS A 317 -8.08 37.85 33.17
C LYS A 317 -9.35 38.16 33.98
N VAL A 318 -10.09 37.14 34.41
CA VAL A 318 -11.31 37.29 35.21
C VAL A 318 -10.99 37.70 36.66
N ALA A 319 -9.85 37.28 37.20
CA ALA A 319 -9.40 37.61 38.56
C ALA A 319 -8.72 38.99 38.69
N LYS A 320 -8.62 39.80 37.61
CA LYS A 320 -8.18 41.19 37.73
C LYS A 320 -9.17 41.94 38.63
N PRO A 321 -8.71 42.58 39.73
CA PRO A 321 -9.61 43.22 40.68
C PRO A 321 -10.33 44.41 40.05
N VAL A 322 -11.54 44.66 40.55
CA VAL A 322 -12.43 45.82 40.31
C VAL A 322 -11.81 47.12 40.86
N SER A 323 -10.49 47.29 40.76
CA SER A 323 -9.75 48.46 41.25
C SER A 323 -9.54 49.54 40.17
N GLU A 324 -9.96 49.28 38.93
CA GLU A 324 -9.97 50.27 37.83
C GLU A 324 -11.41 50.58 37.37
N ARG A 325 -12.40 50.52 38.27
CA ARG A 325 -13.63 51.28 38.03
C ARG A 325 -13.32 52.74 38.37
N PRO A 326 -13.45 53.69 37.44
CA PRO A 326 -13.51 55.09 37.83
C PRO A 326 -14.65 55.22 38.84
N LEU A 327 -14.35 55.70 40.03
CA LEU A 327 -15.36 56.37 40.83
C LEU A 327 -15.59 57.70 40.12
N LEU A 328 -16.61 57.73 39.26
CA LEU A 328 -17.44 58.87 38.82
C LEU A 328 -18.11 58.52 37.49
#